data_AF-A0A931H0J5-F1
#
_entry.id   AF-A0A931H0J5-F1
#
_cell.length_a   1.000
_cell.length_b   1.000
_cell.length_c   1.000
_cell.angle_alpha   90.00
_cell.angle_beta   90.00
_cell.angle_gamma   90.00
#
_symmetry.space_group_name_H-M   'P 1'
#
loop_
_entity.id
_entity.type
_entity.pdbx_description
1 polymer ?
#
loop_
_entity_poly.entity_id
_entity_poly.type
_entity_poly.pdbx_seq_one_letter_code
_entity_poly.pdbx_strand_id
1 'polypeptide(L)'
;MKNFNKQTFIIATILFGLLLIPSFLAAWAEDEGTLGTNIIWVTFAKLFHILRFPTHTLLWTLFANGGATIYFVGLIINCLFYGFITQRLLSFAKRKRLTSAD
;
A
#
# COMPACT_ATOMS: atom_id res chain seq x y z
N MET A 1 0.10 -19.17 14.03
CA MET A 1 0.08 -17.69 14.09
C MET A 1 -0.54 -17.22 15.42
N LYS A 2 0.16 -17.30 16.55
CA LYS A 2 -0.36 -16.78 17.83
C LYS A 2 -0.14 -15.25 17.87
N ASN A 3 -1.18 -14.48 18.15
CA ASN A 3 -1.22 -13.00 18.30
C ASN A 3 -1.40 -12.19 16.99
N PHE A 4 -2.17 -12.68 16.02
CA PHE A 4 -2.60 -11.83 14.90
C PHE A 4 -3.67 -10.84 15.37
N ASN A 5 -3.35 -9.54 15.37
CA ASN A 5 -4.32 -8.50 15.70
C ASN A 5 -5.11 -8.10 14.45
N LYS A 6 -6.32 -8.66 14.31
CA LYS A 6 -7.22 -8.38 13.18
C LYS A 6 -7.57 -6.90 13.08
N GLN A 7 -7.75 -6.22 14.21
CA GLN A 7 -8.11 -4.80 14.23
C GLN A 7 -6.98 -3.93 13.67
N THR A 8 -5.74 -4.16 14.10
CA THR A 8 -4.57 -3.45 13.55
C THR A 8 -4.41 -3.70 12.05
N PHE A 9 -4.63 -4.93 11.60
CA PHE A 9 -4.59 -5.29 10.19
C PHE A 9 -5.64 -4.52 9.37
N ILE A 10 -6.90 -4.52 9.81
CA ILE A 10 -8.00 -3.84 9.12
C ILE A 10 -7.74 -2.33 9.08
N ILE A 11 -7.38 -1.72 10.21
CA ILE A 11 -7.07 -0.28 10.27
C ILE A 11 -5.92 0.07 9.32
N ALA A 12 -4.82 -0.68 9.36
CA ALA A 12 -3.69 -0.44 8.47
C ALA A 12 -4.09 -0.57 7.00
N THR A 13 -4.88 -1.60 6.65
CA THR A 13 -5.38 -1.80 5.28
C THR A 13 -6.23 -0.61 4.81
N ILE A 14 -7.14 -0.11 5.66
CA ILE A 14 -7.97 1.07 5.35
C ILE A 14 -7.09 2.30 5.14
N LEU A 15 -6.09 2.52 6.00
CA LEU A 15 -5.17 3.66 5.87
C LEU A 15 -4.39 3.60 4.55
N PHE A 16 -3.87 2.43 4.15
CA PHE A 16 -3.22 2.28 2.85
C PHE A 16 -4.21 2.45 1.68
N GLY A 17 -5.45 1.98 1.81
CA GLY A 17 -6.50 2.20 0.81
C GLY A 17 -6.86 3.67 0.63
N LEU A 18 -7.01 4.42 1.73
CA LEU A 18 -7.24 5.87 1.69
C LEU A 18 -6.06 6.63 1.10
N LEU A 19 -4.83 6.18 1.37
CA LEU A 19 -3.62 6.77 0.81
C LEU A 19 -3.43 6.45 -0.68
N LEU A 20 -3.91 5.28 -1.12
CA LEU A 20 -3.83 4.83 -2.50
C LEU A 20 -4.63 5.74 -3.44
N ILE A 21 -5.82 6.21 -3.05
CA ILE A 21 -6.70 7.02 -3.91
C ILE A 21 -6.02 8.31 -4.40
N PRO A 22 -5.55 9.24 -3.53
CA PRO A 22 -4.87 10.44 -3.97
C PRO A 22 -3.53 10.13 -4.65
N SER A 23 -2.84 9.05 -4.25
CA SER A 23 -1.61 8.61 -4.92
C SER A 23 -1.87 8.19 -6.37
N PHE A 24 -2.95 7.43 -6.60
CA PHE A 24 -3.36 6.98 -7.92
C PHE A 24 -3.72 8.15 -8.82
N LEU A 25 -4.53 9.09 -8.32
CA LEU A 25 -4.90 10.29 -9.09
C LEU A 25 -3.68 11.16 -9.42
N ALA A 26 -2.75 11.30 -8.47
CA ALA A 26 -1.51 12.04 -8.70
C ALA A 26 -0.62 11.38 -9.75
N ALA A 27 -0.47 10.06 -9.71
CA ALA A 27 0.31 9.32 -10.71
C ALA A 27 -0.34 9.39 -12.09
N TRP A 28 -1.66 9.27 -12.16
CA TRP A 28 -2.39 9.41 -13.41
C TRP A 28 -2.23 10.81 -14.02
N ALA A 29 -2.33 11.86 -13.19
CA ALA A 29 -2.04 13.22 -13.64
C ALA A 29 -0.57 13.42 -14.05
N GLU A 30 0.39 12.73 -13.42
CA GLU A 30 1.80 12.73 -13.83
C GLU A 30 1.94 12.13 -15.24
N ASP A 31 1.31 10.99 -15.49
CA ASP A 31 1.34 10.28 -16.78
C ASP A 31 0.67 11.09 -17.91
N GLU A 32 -0.37 11.87 -17.60
CA GLU A 32 -1.02 12.79 -18.56
C GLU A 32 -0.25 14.11 -18.75
N GLY A 33 0.82 14.34 -17.98
CA GLY A 33 1.57 15.60 -18.01
C GLY A 33 0.79 16.80 -17.44
N THR A 34 -0.27 16.54 -16.66
CA THR A 34 -1.12 17.56 -16.03
C THR A 34 -0.77 17.80 -14.57
N LEU A 35 0.15 17.03 -14.00
CA LEU A 35 0.64 17.22 -12.63
C LEU A 35 1.45 18.51 -12.52
N GLY A 36 0.99 19.42 -11.64
CA GLY A 36 1.75 20.62 -11.30
C GLY A 36 3.04 20.32 -10.52
N THR A 37 3.85 21.35 -10.29
CA THR A 37 5.14 21.25 -9.58
C THR A 37 5.02 21.21 -8.05
N ASN A 38 3.80 21.06 -7.52
CA ASN A 38 3.59 21.01 -6.08
C ASN A 38 4.17 19.72 -5.49
N ILE A 39 5.08 19.89 -4.52
CA ILE A 39 5.83 18.78 -3.92
C ILE A 39 4.93 17.71 -3.30
N ILE A 40 3.77 18.07 -2.76
CA ILE A 40 2.82 17.12 -2.16
C ILE A 40 2.27 16.18 -3.23
N TRP A 41 1.84 16.74 -4.36
CA TRP A 41 1.30 15.97 -5.49
C TRP A 41 2.36 15.09 -6.16
N VAL A 42 3.58 15.61 -6.33
CA VAL A 42 4.72 14.83 -6.82
C VAL A 42 5.03 13.67 -5.86
N THR A 43 4.98 13.90 -4.55
CA THR A 43 5.20 12.85 -3.55
C THR A 43 4.13 11.76 -3.66
N PHE A 44 2.86 12.14 -3.81
CA PHE A 44 1.77 11.17 -4.00
C PHE A 44 1.93 10.34 -5.27
N ALA A 45 2.36 10.95 -6.38
CA ALA A 45 2.63 10.23 -7.61
C ALA A 45 3.76 9.19 -7.42
N LYS A 46 4.86 9.56 -6.76
CA LYS A 46 5.94 8.61 -6.42
C LYS A 46 5.50 7.54 -5.43
N LEU A 47 4.65 7.89 -4.47
CA LEU A 47 4.12 6.95 -3.49
C LEU A 47 3.26 5.87 -4.15
N PHE A 48 2.52 6.21 -5.22
CA PHE A 48 1.76 5.23 -5.98
C PHE A 48 2.63 4.11 -6.56
N HIS A 49 3.84 4.45 -7.05
CA HIS A 49 4.77 3.45 -7.55
C HIS A 49 5.27 2.48 -6.46
N ILE A 50 5.22 2.90 -5.19
CA ILE A 50 5.48 2.01 -4.05
C ILE A 50 4.22 1.18 -3.78
N LEU A 51 3.04 1.82 -3.66
CA LEU A 51 1.79 1.15 -3.31
C LEU A 51 1.32 0.11 -4.35
N ARG A 52 1.78 0.19 -5.61
CA ARG A 52 1.53 -0.83 -6.63
C ARG A 52 2.36 -2.11 -6.46
N PHE A 53 3.35 -2.11 -5.59
CA PHE A 53 4.12 -3.30 -5.21
C PHE A 53 3.34 -4.12 -4.16
N PRO A 54 3.43 -5.47 -4.16
CA PRO A 54 4.18 -6.32 -5.09
C PRO A 54 3.45 -6.68 -6.39
N THR A 55 2.11 -6.64 -6.43
CA THR A 55 1.33 -7.29 -7.50
C THR A 55 1.66 -6.76 -8.89
N HIS A 56 1.71 -5.45 -9.08
CA HIS A 56 1.94 -4.85 -10.39
C HIS A 56 3.41 -4.85 -10.79
N THR A 57 4.33 -5.21 -9.89
CA THR A 57 5.75 -5.34 -10.24
C THR A 57 6.11 -6.79 -10.54
N LEU A 58 5.65 -7.73 -9.71
CA LEU A 58 5.99 -9.15 -9.85
C LEU A 58 5.07 -9.88 -10.83
N LEU A 59 3.81 -9.46 -10.95
CA LEU A 59 2.78 -10.13 -11.75
C LEU A 59 2.21 -9.18 -12.81
N TRP A 60 3.05 -8.28 -13.34
CA TRP A 60 2.63 -7.25 -14.29
C TRP A 60 1.82 -7.80 -15.46
N THR A 61 2.23 -8.92 -16.07
CA THR A 61 1.51 -9.54 -17.19
C THR A 61 0.09 -9.97 -16.85
N LEU A 62 -0.20 -10.38 -15.61
CA LEU A 62 -1.54 -10.73 -15.18
C LEU A 62 -2.40 -9.49 -14.91
N PHE A 63 -1.82 -8.50 -14.23
CA PHE A 63 -2.55 -7.31 -13.81
C PHE A 63 -2.72 -6.25 -14.91
N ALA A 64 -1.77 -6.17 -15.85
CA ALA A 64 -1.85 -5.24 -16.99
C ALA A 64 -2.74 -5.79 -18.12
N ASN A 65 -2.68 -7.09 -18.42
CA ASN A 65 -3.51 -7.69 -19.48
C ASN A 65 -4.90 -8.12 -19.01
N GLY A 66 -5.13 -8.17 -17.69
CA GLY A 66 -6.40 -8.55 -17.09
C GLY A 66 -7.50 -7.47 -17.15
N GLY A 67 -7.20 -6.30 -17.72
CA GLY A 67 -8.12 -5.16 -17.77
C GLY A 67 -8.27 -4.43 -16.43
N ALA A 68 -9.07 -3.37 -16.43
CA ALA A 68 -9.18 -2.44 -15.30
C ALA A 68 -9.62 -3.13 -13.99
N THR A 69 -10.55 -4.08 -14.05
CA THR A 69 -11.01 -4.80 -12.85
C THR A 69 -9.88 -5.57 -12.18
N ILE A 70 -9.10 -6.34 -12.95
CA ILE A 70 -7.99 -7.11 -12.40
C ILE A 70 -6.92 -6.17 -11.85
N TYR A 71 -6.62 -5.08 -12.56
CA TYR A 71 -5.72 -4.03 -12.08
C TYR A 71 -6.10 -3.51 -10.69
N PHE A 72 -7.36 -3.09 -10.50
CA PHE A 72 -7.83 -2.61 -9.19
C PHE A 72 -7.83 -3.70 -8.12
N VAL A 73 -8.14 -4.96 -8.47
CA VAL A 73 -8.01 -6.09 -7.54
C VAL A 73 -6.57 -6.24 -7.06
N GLY A 74 -5.57 -6.07 -7.95
CA GLY A 74 -4.17 -6.09 -7.57
C GLY A 74 -3.80 -5.00 -6.56
N LEU A 75 -4.38 -3.80 -6.71
CA LEU A 75 -4.16 -2.71 -5.77
C LEU A 75 -4.79 -2.99 -4.40
N ILE A 76 -5.99 -3.59 -4.37
CA ILE A 76 -6.63 -4.05 -3.12
C ILE A 76 -5.74 -5.10 -2.43
N ILE A 77 -5.21 -6.05 -3.20
CA ILE A 77 -4.27 -7.07 -2.68
C ILE A 77 -3.02 -6.41 -2.09
N ASN A 78 -2.47 -5.37 -2.72
CA ASN A 78 -1.33 -4.65 -2.16
C ASN A 78 -1.69 -3.96 -0.85
N CYS A 79 -2.86 -3.32 -0.74
CA CYS A 79 -3.31 -2.72 0.52
C CYS A 79 -3.40 -3.76 1.64
N LEU A 80 -3.92 -4.96 1.35
CA LEU A 80 -3.94 -6.09 2.29
C LEU A 80 -2.53 -6.53 2.65
N PHE A 81 -1.61 -6.60 1.69
CA PHE A 81 -0.22 -6.96 1.91
C PHE A 81 0.49 -5.95 2.83
N TYR A 82 0.35 -4.65 2.58
CA TYR A 82 0.90 -3.61 3.45
C TYR A 82 0.25 -3.60 4.83
N GLY A 83 -1.06 -3.83 4.92
CA GLY A 83 -1.75 -4.03 6.19
C GLY A 83 -1.18 -5.21 6.99
N PHE A 84 -0.87 -6.32 6.32
CA PHE A 84 -0.24 -7.48 6.94
C PHE A 84 1.19 -7.19 7.42
N ILE A 85 2.02 -6.57 6.59
CA ILE A 85 3.40 -6.19 6.99
C ILE A 85 3.36 -5.27 8.21
N THR A 86 2.53 -4.23 8.19
CA THR A 86 2.41 -3.29 9.32
C THR A 86 1.97 -4.00 10.59
N GLN A 87 1.00 -4.91 10.50
CA GLN A 87 0.58 -5.73 11.64
C GLN A 87 1.75 -6.56 12.20
N ARG A 88 2.60 -7.13 11.35
CA ARG A 88 3.77 -7.90 11.76
C ARG A 88 4.84 -7.03 12.41
N LEU A 89 5.19 -5.90 11.79
CA LEU A 89 6.17 -4.97 12.34
C LEU A 89 5.76 -4.48 13.73
N LEU A 90 4.50 -4.10 13.91
CA LEU A 90 3.97 -3.68 15.22
C LEU A 90 3.97 -4.82 16.23
N SER A 91 3.66 -6.05 15.82
CA SER A 91 3.70 -7.22 16.68
C SER A 91 5.13 -7.50 17.18
N PHE A 92 6.13 -7.40 16.30
CA PHE A 92 7.54 -7.58 16.66
C PHE A 92 8.05 -6.45 17.56
N ALA A 93 7.72 -5.20 17.25
CA ALA A 93 8.08 -4.05 18.07
C ALA A 93 7.50 -4.15 19.49
N LYS A 94 6.24 -4.58 19.62
CA LYS A 94 5.59 -4.77 20.93
C LYS A 94 6.25 -5.89 21.74
N ARG A 95 6.63 -7.01 21.10
CA ARG A 95 7.36 -8.10 21.77
C ARG A 95 8.72 -7.64 22.28
N LYS A 96 9.50 -6.93 21.46
CA LYS A 96 10.82 -6.44 21.85
C LYS A 96 10.76 -5.52 23.06
N ARG A 97 9.77 -4.61 23.11
CA ARG A 97 9.59 -3.68 24.24
C ARG A 97 9.31 -4.39 25.56
N LEU A 98 8.56 -5.49 25.54
CA LEU A 98 8.27 -6.28 26.74
C LEU A 98 9.53 -6.98 27.26
N THR A 99 10.37 -7.53 26.38
CA THR A 99 11.60 -8.24 26.77
C THR A 99 12.72 -7.32 27.25
N SER A 100 12.68 -6.02 26.92
CA SER A 100 13.67 -5.02 27.36
C SER A 100 13.26 -4.24 28.61
N ALA A 101 12.10 -4.56 29.21
CA ALA A 101 11.63 -3.95 30.45
C ALA A 101 11.80 -4.88 31.68
N ASP A 102 12.35 -6.07 31.45
CA ASP A 102 12.81 -7.04 32.46
C ASP A 102 14.35 -6.95 32.57
#